data_AF-A0A165IGG5-F1
#
_entry.id   AF-A0A165IGG5-F1
#
_cell.length_a   1.000
_cell.length_b   1.000
_cell.length_c   1.000
_cell.angle_alpha   90.00
_cell.angle_beta   90.00
_cell.angle_gamma   90.00
#
_symmetry.space_group_name_H-M   'P 1'
#
loop_
_entity.id
_entity.type
_entity.pdbx_description
1 polymer ?
#
loop_
_entity_poly.entity_id
_entity_poly.type
_entity_poly.pdbx_seq_one_letter_code
_entity_poly.pdbx_strand_id
1 'polypeptide(L)'
;MSDQATTIYRFRKQRGVNLGSWFVLERWIAEAPFRQVKAPAQSDYDVASGSQAKQILEQHWDTWITPDDWKWMSERGINSVRIPIGFYHLCGLDRSVLQGTAFSGFYDVFSGAWRRINNAISTARQYGIGVLLDLHAAPGKQNGDAHSGQTGPVRFYEEHNLASTLHALQALVSHVKDIPNVVGVQLLNEPQNHGRLPSWYISTLNALRSLAPALPLYIHDAWSTHQYAELAGARNDWVIVDHHLYRCFTQDDAHKSGDQHAGTLRDADQMSWFSEAANKCRGNLVVAEFSAALNPGSMHGDAGEQDRQRRVFARAQLDLYERVCGGWWFWTLKKGQGWDAGWCLKDATTSEIMPNAYGTKRADHIQPDVARRERAKAKALQEHTSYWSGRGGNYEHWRFSDGFQQGWDDAYLFLMFGEGTTISEIGFQGEWTKMRREQYGGQKGSSSNMWEFDNGLEQGISGARQAVQEQMHALSHDHAAI
;
A
#
# COMPACT_ATOMS: atom_id res chain seq x y z
N MET A 1 -6.89 -22.80 6.98
CA MET A 1 -6.98 -21.99 5.74
C MET A 1 -7.15 -20.49 6.01
N SER A 2 -7.93 -20.05 7.03
CA SER A 2 -8.11 -18.60 7.34
C SER A 2 -6.80 -17.88 7.71
N ASP A 3 -5.91 -18.55 8.44
CA ASP A 3 -4.63 -17.95 8.89
C ASP A 3 -3.67 -17.73 7.71
N GLN A 4 -3.43 -18.76 6.89
CA GLN A 4 -2.52 -18.68 5.74
C GLN A 4 -2.93 -17.64 4.70
N ALA A 5 -4.21 -17.52 4.34
CA ALA A 5 -4.66 -16.51 3.39
C ALA A 5 -4.44 -15.10 3.95
N THR A 6 -4.79 -14.88 5.22
CA THR A 6 -4.56 -13.61 5.93
C THR A 6 -3.09 -13.22 5.91
N THR A 7 -2.21 -14.18 6.21
CA THR A 7 -0.76 -14.01 6.12
C THR A 7 -0.33 -13.57 4.73
N ILE A 8 -0.75 -14.28 3.68
CA ILE A 8 -0.32 -13.96 2.30
C ILE A 8 -0.81 -12.58 1.87
N TYR A 9 -2.08 -12.24 2.13
CA TYR A 9 -2.62 -10.90 1.83
C TYR A 9 -1.81 -9.78 2.47
N ARG A 10 -1.42 -9.93 3.74
CA ARG A 10 -0.69 -8.90 4.49
C ARG A 10 0.77 -8.79 4.10
N PHE A 11 1.45 -9.91 3.89
CA PHE A 11 2.89 -9.92 3.63
C PHE A 11 3.26 -9.79 2.15
N ARG A 12 2.33 -9.98 1.22
CA ARG A 12 2.65 -9.92 -0.21
C ARG A 12 3.00 -8.50 -0.66
N LYS A 13 3.71 -8.42 -1.78
CA LYS A 13 3.96 -7.18 -2.51
C LYS A 13 2.63 -6.59 -2.95
N GLN A 14 2.33 -5.39 -2.48
CA GLN A 14 1.09 -4.71 -2.80
C GLN A 14 1.26 -3.92 -4.10
N ARG A 15 0.47 -4.26 -5.12
CA ARG A 15 0.46 -3.61 -6.44
C ARG A 15 -0.94 -3.11 -6.68
N GLY A 16 -1.14 -1.84 -6.36
CA GLY A 16 -2.46 -1.35 -6.05
C GLY A 16 -2.87 -0.07 -6.74
N VAL A 17 -4.12 0.29 -6.45
CA VAL A 17 -4.73 1.55 -6.88
C VAL A 17 -5.62 2.10 -5.78
N ASN A 18 -5.70 3.41 -5.67
CA ASN A 18 -6.61 4.09 -4.78
C ASN A 18 -8.03 4.12 -5.38
N LEU A 19 -9.04 3.92 -4.53
CA LEU A 19 -10.44 4.13 -4.88
C LEU A 19 -10.87 5.54 -4.43
N GLY A 20 -10.14 6.54 -4.91
CA GLY A 20 -10.34 7.96 -4.59
C GLY A 20 -11.74 8.44 -5.00
N SER A 21 -12.28 9.37 -4.22
CA SER A 21 -13.66 9.83 -4.36
C SER A 21 -14.73 8.75 -4.33
N TRP A 22 -14.44 7.54 -3.84
CA TRP A 22 -15.53 6.59 -3.57
C TRP A 22 -16.30 7.01 -2.33
N PHE A 23 -15.66 6.99 -1.15
CA PHE A 23 -16.32 7.35 0.09
C PHE A 23 -16.00 8.79 0.50
N VAL A 24 -14.72 9.16 0.62
CA VAL A 24 -14.30 10.55 0.88
C VAL A 24 -14.19 11.29 -0.44
N LEU A 25 -14.93 12.38 -0.57
CA LEU A 25 -15.14 13.05 -1.84
C LEU A 25 -14.08 14.11 -2.15
N GLU A 26 -13.65 14.13 -3.40
CA GLU A 26 -12.90 15.23 -3.99
C GLU A 26 -13.57 15.68 -5.27
N ARG A 27 -13.97 16.95 -5.29
CA ARG A 27 -14.75 17.50 -6.39
C ARG A 27 -14.07 17.41 -7.75
N TRP A 28 -12.74 17.50 -7.80
CA TRP A 28 -11.97 17.42 -9.04
C TRP A 28 -11.91 16.01 -9.65
N ILE A 29 -12.18 14.97 -8.84
CA ILE A 29 -12.29 13.57 -9.29
C ILE A 29 -13.76 13.24 -9.58
N ALA A 30 -14.67 13.58 -8.66
CA ALA A 30 -16.10 13.29 -8.75
C ALA A 30 -16.95 14.54 -8.49
N GLU A 31 -17.38 15.22 -9.55
CA GLU A 31 -18.18 16.45 -9.41
C GLU A 31 -19.65 16.17 -9.05
N ALA A 32 -20.21 15.04 -9.48
CA ALA A 32 -21.66 14.78 -9.42
C ALA A 32 -22.29 14.99 -8.03
N PRO A 33 -21.69 14.53 -6.90
CA PRO A 33 -22.24 14.76 -5.57
C PRO A 33 -22.33 16.24 -5.16
N PHE A 34 -21.53 17.11 -5.76
CA PHE A 34 -21.43 18.52 -5.40
C PHE A 34 -22.42 19.43 -6.15
N ARG A 35 -23.08 18.94 -7.21
CA ARG A 35 -23.87 19.79 -8.13
C ARG A 35 -25.04 20.53 -7.47
N GLN A 36 -25.62 19.96 -6.42
CA GLN A 36 -26.76 20.53 -5.69
C GLN A 36 -26.34 21.21 -4.37
N VAL A 37 -25.04 21.35 -4.14
CA VAL A 37 -24.47 21.87 -2.90
C VAL A 37 -24.08 23.34 -3.11
N LYS A 38 -24.38 24.19 -2.13
CA LYS A 38 -23.99 25.59 -2.17
C LYS A 38 -22.47 25.73 -2.09
N ALA A 39 -21.91 26.72 -2.78
CA ALA A 39 -20.50 27.03 -2.70
C ALA A 39 -20.06 27.25 -1.23
N PRO A 40 -18.84 26.81 -0.84
CA PRO A 40 -17.74 26.40 -1.72
C PRO A 40 -17.89 24.99 -2.29
N ALA A 41 -18.71 24.11 -1.68
CA ALA A 41 -18.96 22.74 -2.14
C ALA A 41 -17.66 22.00 -2.51
N GLN A 42 -16.76 21.84 -1.54
CA GLN A 42 -15.43 21.23 -1.75
C GLN A 42 -15.22 19.95 -0.95
N SER A 43 -16.04 19.70 0.07
CA SER A 43 -15.82 18.63 1.05
C SER A 43 -17.10 17.82 1.33
N ASP A 44 -16.92 16.62 1.92
CA ASP A 44 -18.03 15.78 2.40
C ASP A 44 -18.96 16.53 3.37
N TYR A 45 -18.42 17.39 4.24
CA TYR A 45 -19.21 18.25 5.12
C TYR A 45 -20.14 19.18 4.32
N ASP A 46 -19.64 19.79 3.24
CA ASP A 46 -20.45 20.67 2.41
C ASP A 46 -21.60 19.88 1.76
N VAL A 47 -21.31 18.69 1.23
CA VAL A 47 -22.33 17.80 0.64
C VAL A 47 -23.36 17.36 1.68
N ALA A 48 -22.90 16.96 2.87
CA ALA A 48 -23.76 16.56 3.98
C ALA A 48 -24.68 17.69 4.48
N SER A 49 -24.23 18.93 4.36
CA SER A 49 -25.00 20.13 4.71
C SER A 49 -26.03 20.52 3.63
N GLY A 50 -25.97 19.89 2.45
CA GLY A 50 -26.88 20.14 1.34
C GLY A 50 -28.25 19.46 1.50
N SER A 51 -29.21 19.87 0.67
CA SER A 51 -30.49 19.16 0.54
C SER A 51 -30.28 17.79 -0.10
N GLN A 52 -31.05 16.79 0.34
CA GLN A 52 -30.99 15.41 -0.21
C GLN A 52 -29.62 14.72 -0.04
N ALA A 53 -28.77 15.20 0.88
CA ALA A 53 -27.40 14.70 1.09
C ALA A 53 -27.32 13.17 1.19
N LYS A 54 -28.19 12.55 1.99
CA LYS A 54 -28.25 11.08 2.13
C LYS A 54 -28.44 10.39 0.78
N GLN A 55 -29.45 10.79 0.01
CA GLN A 55 -29.75 10.18 -1.28
C GLN A 55 -28.61 10.36 -2.27
N ILE A 56 -28.02 11.56 -2.32
CA ILE A 56 -26.90 11.89 -3.20
C ILE A 56 -25.68 11.00 -2.87
N LEU A 57 -25.30 10.93 -1.60
CA LEU A 57 -24.15 10.14 -1.16
C LEU A 57 -24.37 8.65 -1.32
N GLU A 58 -25.54 8.13 -0.95
CA GLU A 58 -25.85 6.71 -1.13
C GLU A 58 -25.86 6.29 -2.60
N GLN A 59 -26.47 7.10 -3.47
CA GLN A 59 -26.44 6.85 -4.92
C GLN A 59 -25.01 6.85 -5.46
N HIS A 60 -24.18 7.81 -5.02
CA HIS A 60 -22.77 7.87 -5.42
C HIS A 60 -22.01 6.64 -4.95
N TRP A 61 -22.09 6.27 -3.67
CA TRP A 61 -21.40 5.09 -3.13
C TRP A 61 -21.81 3.79 -3.84
N ASP A 62 -23.08 3.66 -4.24
CA ASP A 62 -23.62 2.47 -4.89
C ASP A 62 -23.26 2.36 -6.38
N THR A 63 -22.86 3.46 -7.02
CA THR A 63 -22.62 3.51 -8.48
C THR A 63 -21.21 3.93 -8.86
N TRP A 64 -20.41 4.43 -7.92
CA TRP A 64 -19.05 4.88 -8.21
C TRP A 64 -18.15 3.72 -8.59
N ILE A 65 -18.01 2.67 -7.77
CA ILE A 65 -17.23 1.47 -8.14
C ILE A 65 -18.19 0.33 -8.49
N THR A 66 -18.02 -0.21 -9.69
CA THR A 66 -18.91 -1.21 -10.30
C THR A 66 -18.24 -2.59 -10.39
N PRO A 67 -18.99 -3.67 -10.67
CA PRO A 67 -18.40 -4.98 -10.95
C PRO A 67 -17.35 -4.97 -12.06
N ASP A 68 -17.54 -4.15 -13.10
CA ASP A 68 -16.58 -4.02 -14.21
C ASP A 68 -15.27 -3.37 -13.76
N ASP A 69 -15.32 -2.46 -12.78
CA ASP A 69 -14.10 -1.88 -12.19
C ASP A 69 -13.28 -2.95 -11.46
N TRP A 70 -13.94 -3.80 -10.65
CA TRP A 70 -13.28 -4.90 -9.94
C TRP A 70 -12.66 -5.92 -10.89
N LYS A 71 -13.42 -6.31 -11.92
CA LYS A 71 -12.93 -7.20 -12.98
C LYS A 71 -11.73 -6.59 -13.70
N TRP A 72 -11.82 -5.32 -14.09
CA TRP A 72 -10.75 -4.60 -14.79
C TRP A 72 -9.45 -4.57 -13.98
N MET A 73 -9.54 -4.32 -12.67
CA MET A 73 -8.37 -4.34 -11.77
C MET A 73 -7.75 -5.74 -11.69
N SER A 74 -8.59 -6.75 -11.42
CA SER A 74 -8.14 -8.13 -11.27
C SER A 74 -7.47 -8.66 -12.55
N GLU A 75 -8.07 -8.45 -13.73
CA GLU A 75 -7.52 -8.92 -15.02
C GLU A 75 -6.16 -8.30 -15.37
N ARG A 76 -5.85 -7.14 -14.80
CA ARG A 76 -4.57 -6.42 -14.99
C ARG A 76 -3.56 -6.72 -13.91
N GLY A 77 -3.86 -7.60 -12.96
CA GLY A 77 -2.93 -7.99 -11.91
C GLY A 77 -2.80 -6.98 -10.77
N ILE A 78 -3.72 -6.01 -10.67
CA ILE A 78 -3.87 -5.21 -9.45
C ILE A 78 -4.33 -6.17 -8.34
N ASN A 79 -3.53 -6.26 -7.29
CA ASN A 79 -3.76 -7.18 -6.18
C ASN A 79 -4.15 -6.46 -4.88
N SER A 80 -4.15 -5.14 -4.85
CA SER A 80 -4.56 -4.38 -3.67
C SER A 80 -5.30 -3.10 -4.05
N VAL A 81 -6.18 -2.65 -3.16
CA VAL A 81 -6.81 -1.33 -3.24
C VAL A 81 -6.62 -0.59 -1.92
N ARG A 82 -6.46 0.72 -2.00
CA ARG A 82 -6.53 1.63 -0.86
C ARG A 82 -7.86 2.35 -0.91
N ILE A 83 -8.62 2.29 0.18
CA ILE A 83 -9.97 2.84 0.28
C ILE A 83 -9.95 3.99 1.32
N PRO A 84 -9.93 5.25 0.86
CA PRO A 84 -10.10 6.42 1.71
C PRO A 84 -11.48 6.43 2.38
N ILE A 85 -11.51 6.51 3.71
CA ILE A 85 -12.72 6.64 4.52
C ILE A 85 -12.55 7.77 5.56
N GLY A 86 -13.61 8.53 5.84
CA GLY A 86 -13.64 9.47 6.95
C GLY A 86 -14.16 8.83 8.24
N PHE A 87 -13.80 9.40 9.39
CA PHE A 87 -14.29 8.94 10.69
C PHE A 87 -15.82 8.88 10.76
N TYR A 88 -16.50 9.81 10.06
CA TYR A 88 -17.95 9.90 10.01
C TYR A 88 -18.61 8.72 9.28
N HIS A 89 -17.90 8.01 8.40
CA HIS A 89 -18.42 6.77 7.80
C HIS A 89 -18.53 5.61 8.80
N LEU A 90 -17.80 5.69 9.92
CA LEU A 90 -17.83 4.67 10.98
C LEU A 90 -19.04 4.83 11.89
N CYS A 91 -19.87 5.87 11.71
CA CYS A 91 -21.03 6.09 12.57
C CYS A 91 -22.09 4.98 12.46
N GLY A 92 -22.13 4.24 11.34
CA GLY A 92 -22.96 3.05 11.19
C GLY A 92 -22.43 1.81 11.93
N LEU A 93 -21.16 1.84 12.34
CA LEU A 93 -20.53 0.84 13.20
C LEU A 93 -20.63 1.25 14.68
N ASP A 94 -20.26 2.49 14.99
CA ASP A 94 -20.35 3.10 16.31
C ASP A 94 -20.78 4.55 16.18
N ARG A 95 -22.02 4.87 16.57
CA ARG A 95 -22.58 6.23 16.49
C ARG A 95 -21.80 7.26 17.31
N SER A 96 -21.12 6.84 18.37
CA SER A 96 -20.41 7.75 19.28
C SER A 96 -19.20 8.43 18.64
N VAL A 97 -18.68 7.91 17.51
CA VAL A 97 -17.58 8.54 16.76
C VAL A 97 -17.92 9.95 16.25
N LEU A 98 -19.21 10.31 16.16
CA LEU A 98 -19.65 11.64 15.76
C LEU A 98 -19.77 12.63 16.93
N GLN A 99 -19.79 12.15 18.18
CA GLN A 99 -20.06 12.96 19.35
C GLN A 99 -18.97 14.03 19.54
N GLY A 100 -19.38 15.28 19.77
CA GLY A 100 -18.45 16.39 19.96
C GLY A 100 -17.73 16.85 18.69
N THR A 101 -18.05 16.28 17.52
CA THR A 101 -17.47 16.68 16.23
C THR A 101 -18.43 17.56 15.44
N ALA A 102 -17.90 18.24 14.41
CA ALA A 102 -18.71 19.00 13.44
C ALA A 102 -19.76 18.13 12.73
N PHE A 103 -19.57 16.80 12.69
CA PHE A 103 -20.45 15.84 12.02
C PHE A 103 -21.53 15.24 12.93
N SER A 104 -21.66 15.70 14.18
CA SER A 104 -22.64 15.19 15.16
C SER A 104 -24.09 15.16 14.65
N GLY A 105 -24.46 16.09 13.77
CA GLY A 105 -25.79 16.16 13.15
C GLY A 105 -26.01 15.28 11.92
N PHE A 106 -24.99 14.57 11.42
CA PHE A 106 -25.04 13.87 10.13
C PHE A 106 -25.14 12.34 10.22
N TYR A 107 -25.57 11.80 11.35
CA TYR A 107 -25.75 10.34 11.50
C TYR A 107 -26.66 9.75 10.40
N ASP A 108 -27.80 10.37 10.11
CA ASP A 108 -28.75 9.85 9.12
C ASP A 108 -28.20 9.90 7.69
N VAL A 109 -27.21 10.76 7.43
CA VAL A 109 -26.52 10.91 6.15
C VAL A 109 -25.47 9.82 5.96
N PHE A 110 -24.66 9.55 6.99
CA PHE A 110 -23.48 8.67 6.86
C PHE A 110 -23.66 7.25 7.40
N SER A 111 -24.72 6.95 8.17
CA SER A 111 -24.93 5.63 8.77
C SER A 111 -24.99 4.47 7.76
N GLY A 112 -25.33 4.75 6.50
CA GLY A 112 -25.33 3.77 5.41
C GLY A 112 -23.95 3.46 4.80
N ALA A 113 -22.91 4.24 5.12
CA ALA A 113 -21.59 4.10 4.51
C ALA A 113 -20.86 2.82 4.95
N TRP A 114 -20.86 2.51 6.26
CA TRP A 114 -20.11 1.37 6.79
C TRP A 114 -20.49 0.03 6.14
N ARG A 115 -21.79 -0.21 5.94
CA ARG A 115 -22.27 -1.42 5.26
C ARG A 115 -21.68 -1.54 3.85
N ARG A 116 -21.55 -0.43 3.12
CA ARG A 116 -21.01 -0.39 1.75
C ARG A 116 -19.50 -0.59 1.74
N ILE A 117 -18.78 -0.02 2.72
CA ILE A 117 -17.35 -0.27 2.94
C ILE A 117 -17.12 -1.76 3.21
N ASN A 118 -17.92 -2.38 4.08
CA ASN A 118 -17.79 -3.82 4.38
C ASN A 118 -18.10 -4.70 3.15
N ASN A 119 -19.08 -4.31 2.34
CA ASN A 119 -19.37 -4.98 1.07
C ASN A 119 -18.22 -4.82 0.07
N ALA A 120 -17.54 -3.66 0.04
CA ALA A 120 -16.36 -3.44 -0.79
C ALA A 120 -15.22 -4.38 -0.40
N ILE A 121 -14.95 -4.56 0.90
CA ILE A 121 -13.94 -5.49 1.41
C ILE A 121 -14.25 -6.93 0.98
N SER A 122 -15.52 -7.33 1.12
CA SER A 122 -15.99 -8.66 0.73
C SER A 122 -15.88 -8.88 -0.78
N THR A 123 -16.21 -7.86 -1.59
CA THR A 123 -16.13 -7.91 -3.05
C THR A 123 -14.67 -8.00 -3.50
N ALA A 124 -13.78 -7.17 -2.94
CA ALA A 124 -12.35 -7.21 -3.25
C ALA A 124 -11.76 -8.63 -3.09
N ARG A 125 -12.14 -9.34 -2.02
CA ARG A 125 -11.72 -10.73 -1.80
C ARG A 125 -12.12 -11.67 -2.93
N GLN A 126 -13.33 -11.54 -3.48
CA GLN A 126 -13.81 -12.38 -4.58
C GLN A 126 -12.94 -12.24 -5.83
N TYR A 127 -12.24 -11.11 -5.98
CA TYR A 127 -11.30 -10.83 -7.07
C TYR A 127 -9.83 -11.07 -6.70
N GLY A 128 -9.56 -11.63 -5.51
CA GLY A 128 -8.20 -11.83 -5.01
C GLY A 128 -7.49 -10.55 -4.57
N ILE A 129 -8.24 -9.49 -4.29
CA ILE A 129 -7.73 -8.14 -4.00
C ILE A 129 -7.74 -7.87 -2.49
N GLY A 130 -6.59 -7.42 -1.99
CA GLY A 130 -6.41 -6.95 -0.63
C GLY A 130 -6.88 -5.51 -0.44
N VAL A 131 -7.30 -5.14 0.76
CA VAL A 131 -7.82 -3.80 1.08
C VAL A 131 -7.00 -3.15 2.19
N LEU A 132 -6.42 -1.99 1.89
CA LEU A 132 -5.90 -1.04 2.87
C LEU A 132 -7.02 -0.04 3.15
N LEU A 133 -7.51 0.00 4.39
CA LEU A 133 -8.47 1.00 4.84
C LEU A 133 -7.69 2.22 5.34
N ASP A 134 -7.97 3.38 4.78
CA ASP A 134 -7.25 4.61 5.11
C ASP A 134 -8.18 5.62 5.79
N LEU A 135 -7.84 6.04 7.01
CA LEU A 135 -8.55 7.13 7.67
C LEU A 135 -8.13 8.47 7.05
N HIS A 136 -8.83 8.83 5.98
CA HIS A 136 -8.52 9.97 5.14
C HIS A 136 -9.00 11.30 5.73
N ALA A 137 -10.01 11.26 6.60
CA ALA A 137 -10.58 12.43 7.26
C ALA A 137 -10.77 12.18 8.76
N ALA A 138 -10.07 12.95 9.59
CA ALA A 138 -10.18 12.90 11.05
C ALA A 138 -11.05 14.05 11.62
N PRO A 139 -11.62 13.87 12.83
CA PRO A 139 -12.18 14.97 13.62
C PRO A 139 -11.22 16.18 13.66
N GLY A 140 -11.75 17.36 13.37
CA GLY A 140 -10.97 18.60 13.35
C GLY A 140 -10.12 18.83 12.10
N LYS A 141 -10.04 17.88 11.15
CA LYS A 141 -9.22 17.94 9.93
C LYS A 141 -7.72 18.05 10.22
N GLN A 142 -6.92 17.19 9.58
CA GLN A 142 -5.48 17.05 9.84
C GLN A 142 -4.57 17.85 8.90
N ASN A 143 -5.11 18.40 7.80
CA ASN A 143 -4.36 19.16 6.80
C ASN A 143 -5.17 20.30 6.17
N GLY A 144 -4.58 21.04 5.23
CA GLY A 144 -5.24 22.20 4.62
C GLY A 144 -6.38 21.85 3.66
N ASP A 145 -6.38 20.63 3.11
CA ASP A 145 -7.07 20.30 1.88
C ASP A 145 -8.48 19.73 2.10
N ALA A 146 -9.42 20.04 1.21
CA ALA A 146 -10.83 19.71 1.41
C ALA A 146 -11.10 18.21 1.55
N HIS A 147 -10.20 17.37 1.00
CA HIS A 147 -10.25 15.91 1.09
C HIS A 147 -10.17 15.36 2.51
N SER A 148 -9.79 16.16 3.52
CA SER A 148 -9.85 15.73 4.91
C SER A 148 -11.25 15.91 5.53
N GLY A 149 -12.29 15.93 4.68
CA GLY A 149 -13.70 15.87 5.03
C GLY A 149 -14.41 17.22 5.25
N GLN A 150 -13.69 18.31 5.51
CA GLN A 150 -14.28 19.64 5.72
C GLN A 150 -13.35 20.78 5.27
N THR A 151 -13.91 21.96 5.01
CA THR A 151 -13.13 23.20 4.81
C THR A 151 -12.83 23.90 6.14
N GLY A 152 -11.89 24.86 6.14
CA GLY A 152 -11.52 25.63 7.34
C GLY A 152 -10.17 25.20 7.97
N PRO A 153 -9.86 25.71 9.18
CA PRO A 153 -8.55 25.52 9.81
C PRO A 153 -8.34 24.10 10.32
N VAL A 154 -7.07 23.69 10.38
CA VAL A 154 -6.63 22.44 11.01
C VAL A 154 -6.82 22.52 12.53
N ARG A 155 -7.64 21.62 13.06
CA ARG A 155 -7.94 21.47 14.51
C ARG A 155 -7.70 20.07 15.03
N PHE A 156 -7.22 19.14 14.20
CA PHE A 156 -6.90 17.77 14.60
C PHE A 156 -6.04 17.69 15.88
N TYR A 157 -5.08 18.60 16.06
CA TYR A 157 -4.17 18.62 17.22
C TYR A 157 -4.77 19.15 18.52
N GLU A 158 -6.07 19.44 18.57
CA GLU A 158 -6.79 19.70 19.81
C GLU A 158 -7.05 18.38 20.55
N GLU A 159 -6.95 18.37 21.89
CA GLU A 159 -6.97 17.13 22.69
C GLU A 159 -8.18 16.23 22.40
N HIS A 160 -9.37 16.83 22.29
CA HIS A 160 -10.59 16.10 22.01
C HIS A 160 -10.62 15.48 20.62
N ASN A 161 -10.00 16.10 19.61
CA ASN A 161 -9.93 15.58 18.25
C ASN A 161 -8.94 14.41 18.15
N LEU A 162 -7.79 14.51 18.82
CA LEU A 162 -6.84 13.40 18.94
C LEU A 162 -7.48 12.17 19.60
N ALA A 163 -8.23 12.37 20.68
CA ALA A 163 -8.95 11.30 21.38
C ALA A 163 -10.09 10.72 20.54
N SER A 164 -10.88 11.57 19.87
CA SER A 164 -11.98 11.13 18.99
C SER A 164 -11.47 10.34 17.79
N THR A 165 -10.31 10.72 17.24
CA THR A 165 -9.66 9.99 16.15
C THR A 165 -9.19 8.61 16.60
N LEU A 166 -8.56 8.52 17.78
CA LEU A 166 -8.20 7.24 18.37
C LEU A 166 -9.43 6.35 18.58
N HIS A 167 -10.52 6.90 19.12
CA HIS A 167 -11.78 6.16 19.31
C HIS A 167 -12.33 5.59 17.98
N ALA A 168 -12.36 6.42 16.93
CA ALA A 168 -12.76 5.99 15.59
C ALA A 168 -11.86 4.85 15.05
N LEU A 169 -10.54 4.96 15.23
CA LEU A 169 -9.60 3.91 14.84
C LEU A 169 -9.77 2.62 15.66
N GLN A 170 -10.08 2.72 16.96
CA GLN A 170 -10.36 1.55 17.79
C GLN A 170 -11.62 0.81 17.32
N ALA A 171 -12.69 1.55 16.98
CA ALA A 171 -13.90 0.97 16.40
C ALA A 171 -13.59 0.25 15.08
N LEU A 172 -12.88 0.93 14.16
CA LEU A 172 -12.47 0.36 12.87
C LEU A 172 -11.63 -0.90 13.04
N VAL A 173 -10.51 -0.82 13.75
CA VAL A 173 -9.57 -1.93 13.95
C VAL A 173 -10.24 -3.11 14.63
N SER A 174 -11.08 -2.87 15.63
CA SER A 174 -11.80 -3.95 16.32
C SER A 174 -12.68 -4.77 15.37
N HIS A 175 -13.25 -4.13 14.35
CA HIS A 175 -14.11 -4.81 13.37
C HIS A 175 -13.32 -5.51 12.26
N VAL A 176 -12.20 -4.94 11.81
CA VAL A 176 -11.51 -5.42 10.58
C VAL A 176 -10.30 -6.30 10.84
N LYS A 177 -9.80 -6.39 12.08
CA LYS A 177 -8.55 -7.09 12.43
C LYS A 177 -8.48 -8.57 12.01
N ASP A 178 -9.62 -9.23 11.92
CA ASP A 178 -9.72 -10.66 11.60
C ASP A 178 -10.23 -10.93 10.17
N ILE A 179 -10.42 -9.87 9.36
CA ILE A 179 -10.85 -10.02 7.97
C ILE A 179 -9.63 -10.36 7.09
N PRO A 180 -9.60 -11.52 6.41
CA PRO A 180 -8.37 -12.03 5.79
C PRO A 180 -7.73 -11.12 4.73
N ASN A 181 -8.53 -10.50 3.87
CA ASN A 181 -8.02 -9.64 2.80
C ASN A 181 -7.84 -8.18 3.23
N VAL A 182 -7.99 -7.84 4.52
CA VAL A 182 -7.58 -6.52 5.02
C VAL A 182 -6.07 -6.54 5.25
N VAL A 183 -5.35 -5.85 4.36
CA VAL A 183 -3.87 -5.78 4.36
C VAL A 183 -3.35 -4.76 5.37
N GLY A 184 -4.23 -3.92 5.92
CA GLY A 184 -3.96 -3.08 7.07
C GLY A 184 -4.94 -1.93 7.22
N VAL A 185 -4.64 -1.08 8.21
CA VAL A 185 -5.34 0.18 8.47
C VAL A 185 -4.32 1.30 8.53
N GLN A 186 -4.51 2.34 7.73
CA GLN A 186 -3.74 3.58 7.80
C GLN A 186 -4.40 4.55 8.77
N LEU A 187 -3.59 4.99 9.74
CA LEU A 187 -4.10 5.71 10.91
C LEU A 187 -4.61 7.10 10.56
N LEU A 188 -3.93 7.76 9.60
CA LEU A 188 -4.26 9.11 9.19
C LEU A 188 -3.59 9.45 7.86
N ASN A 189 -4.35 9.97 6.90
CA ASN A 189 -3.83 10.48 5.63
C ASN A 189 -3.22 11.87 5.78
N GLU A 190 -2.03 12.09 5.21
CA GLU A 190 -1.40 13.40 5.00
C GLU A 190 -1.52 14.42 6.16
N PRO A 191 -1.29 14.06 7.43
CA PRO A 191 -1.34 15.06 8.50
C PRO A 191 -0.24 16.11 8.33
N GLN A 192 -0.49 17.34 8.78
CA GLN A 192 0.57 18.33 8.95
C GLN A 192 1.66 17.78 9.88
N ASN A 193 2.95 18.05 9.63
CA ASN A 193 4.00 17.58 10.52
C ASN A 193 4.09 18.45 11.80
N HIS A 194 3.10 18.32 12.68
CA HIS A 194 3.00 19.05 13.94
C HIS A 194 3.78 18.34 15.05
N GLY A 195 4.33 19.09 16.01
CA GLY A 195 5.11 18.53 17.14
C GLY A 195 4.34 17.58 18.07
N ARG A 196 3.02 17.44 17.90
CA ARG A 196 2.17 16.48 18.65
C ARG A 196 1.93 15.17 17.88
N LEU A 197 2.24 15.14 16.58
CA LEU A 197 1.97 13.99 15.73
C LEU A 197 2.80 12.75 16.15
N PRO A 198 4.12 12.84 16.44
CA PRO A 198 4.89 11.67 16.85
C PRO A 198 4.36 11.01 18.13
N SER A 199 4.03 11.81 19.15
CA SER A 199 3.49 11.28 20.41
C SER A 199 2.10 10.68 20.24
N TRP A 200 1.25 11.29 19.39
CA TRP A 200 -0.05 10.73 19.05
C TRP A 200 0.05 9.43 18.26
N TYR A 201 0.97 9.31 17.29
CA TYR A 201 1.20 8.03 16.61
C TYR A 201 1.65 6.96 17.58
N ILE A 202 2.61 7.25 18.48
CA ILE A 202 3.09 6.27 19.45
C ILE A 202 1.97 5.79 20.36
N SER A 203 1.18 6.70 20.95
CA SER A 203 0.09 6.33 21.85
C SER A 203 -1.03 5.57 21.12
N THR A 204 -1.38 6.01 19.91
CA THR A 204 -2.42 5.37 19.09
C THR A 204 -2.00 3.98 18.65
N LEU A 205 -0.77 3.81 18.15
CA LEU A 205 -0.22 2.50 17.79
C LEU A 205 -0.24 1.56 19.00
N ASN A 206 0.19 2.01 20.19
CA ASN A 206 0.17 1.18 21.40
C ASN A 206 -1.25 0.73 21.79
N ALA A 207 -2.24 1.63 21.70
CA ALA A 207 -3.63 1.31 21.98
C ALA A 207 -4.20 0.30 20.97
N LEU A 208 -3.96 0.51 19.67
CA LEU A 208 -4.45 -0.37 18.62
C LEU A 208 -3.76 -1.74 18.63
N ARG A 209 -2.47 -1.80 18.99
CA ARG A 209 -1.73 -3.07 19.11
C ARG A 209 -2.28 -3.98 20.19
N SER A 210 -2.75 -3.41 21.29
CA SER A 210 -3.44 -4.16 22.34
C SER A 210 -4.74 -4.81 21.84
N LEU A 211 -5.38 -4.23 20.82
CA LEU A 211 -6.63 -4.74 20.23
C LEU A 211 -6.39 -5.71 19.06
N ALA A 212 -5.37 -5.44 18.24
CA ALA A 212 -5.04 -6.17 17.03
C ALA A 212 -3.51 -6.37 16.91
N PRO A 213 -2.94 -7.39 17.60
CA PRO A 213 -1.50 -7.61 17.64
C PRO A 213 -0.88 -7.91 16.27
N ALA A 214 -1.63 -8.56 15.37
CA ALA A 214 -1.13 -9.04 14.08
C ALA A 214 -1.58 -8.22 12.86
N LEU A 215 -2.42 -7.19 13.04
CA LEU A 215 -2.90 -6.36 11.93
C LEU A 215 -1.82 -5.33 11.52
N PRO A 216 -1.40 -5.24 10.26
CA PRO A 216 -0.47 -4.18 9.86
C PRO A 216 -1.12 -2.81 10.03
N LEU A 217 -0.40 -1.89 10.69
CA LEU A 217 -0.85 -0.50 10.88
C LEU A 217 0.07 0.41 10.08
N TYR A 218 -0.52 1.30 9.30
CA TYR A 218 0.19 2.22 8.42
C TYR A 218 0.17 3.62 9.02
N ILE A 219 1.28 4.33 8.93
CA ILE A 219 1.38 5.76 9.27
C ILE A 219 1.83 6.53 8.03
N HIS A 220 1.15 7.63 7.72
CA HIS A 220 1.64 8.55 6.70
C HIS A 220 2.87 9.30 7.24
N ASP A 221 3.83 9.56 6.36
CA ASP A 221 5.12 10.16 6.71
C ASP A 221 5.10 11.67 7.00
N ALA A 222 3.93 12.30 6.89
CA ALA A 222 3.73 13.74 7.04
C ALA A 222 4.77 14.58 6.27
N TRP A 223 5.15 14.14 5.06
CA TRP A 223 6.17 14.77 4.22
C TRP A 223 7.58 14.77 4.84
N SER A 224 7.86 13.81 5.72
CA SER A 224 9.12 13.67 6.48
C SER A 224 9.50 12.20 6.63
N THR A 225 9.63 11.49 5.51
CA THR A 225 9.83 10.04 5.39
C THR A 225 10.86 9.46 6.35
N HIS A 226 12.06 10.05 6.45
CA HIS A 226 13.12 9.52 7.32
C HIS A 226 12.74 9.58 8.81
N GLN A 227 12.08 10.65 9.25
CA GLN A 227 11.63 10.80 10.64
C GLN A 227 10.64 9.68 11.03
N TYR A 228 9.66 9.41 10.17
CA TYR A 228 8.63 8.41 10.48
C TYR A 228 9.09 6.98 10.17
N ALA A 229 10.07 6.79 9.28
CA ALA A 229 10.79 5.54 9.13
C ALA A 229 11.58 5.18 10.39
N GLU A 230 12.26 6.14 11.02
CA GLU A 230 12.92 5.93 12.32
C GLU A 230 11.91 5.60 13.43
N LEU A 231 10.77 6.30 13.47
CA LEU A 231 9.70 6.01 14.43
C LEU A 231 9.17 4.59 14.26
N ALA A 232 8.86 4.16 13.04
CA ALA A 232 8.39 2.79 12.76
C ALA A 232 9.49 1.75 13.04
N GLY A 233 10.73 2.05 12.67
CA GLY A 233 11.90 1.20 12.90
C GLY A 233 12.29 1.00 14.35
N ALA A 234 12.03 1.99 15.21
CA ALA A 234 12.27 1.89 16.65
C ALA A 234 11.27 0.97 17.36
N ARG A 235 10.19 0.56 16.68
CA ARG A 235 9.14 -0.28 17.25
C ARG A 235 9.36 -1.76 16.96
N ASN A 236 8.94 -2.62 17.89
CA ASN A 236 8.99 -4.08 17.75
C ASN A 236 7.74 -4.67 17.08
N ASP A 237 6.67 -3.90 16.93
CA ASP A 237 5.47 -4.31 16.20
C ASP A 237 5.51 -3.89 14.73
N TRP A 238 4.60 -4.44 13.92
CA TRP A 238 4.59 -4.26 12.48
C TRP A 238 3.94 -2.92 12.08
N VAL A 239 4.75 -1.88 11.92
CA VAL A 239 4.31 -0.56 11.45
C VAL A 239 4.88 -0.30 10.06
N ILE A 240 4.03 0.14 9.14
CA ILE A 240 4.38 0.45 7.75
C ILE A 240 4.32 1.96 7.54
N VAL A 241 5.35 2.51 6.91
CA VAL A 241 5.40 3.92 6.53
C VAL A 241 4.84 4.05 5.13
N ASP A 242 3.88 4.96 5.01
CA ASP A 242 3.31 5.39 3.74
C ASP A 242 3.93 6.72 3.31
N HIS A 243 4.52 6.72 2.12
CA HIS A 243 5.08 7.88 1.44
C HIS A 243 4.23 8.26 0.22
N HIS A 244 3.91 9.54 0.07
CA HIS A 244 3.27 10.05 -1.13
C HIS A 244 4.31 10.73 -2.04
N LEU A 245 4.35 10.34 -3.31
CA LEU A 245 5.28 10.92 -4.28
C LEU A 245 4.55 11.56 -5.46
N TYR A 246 4.62 12.90 -5.52
CA TYR A 246 4.14 13.70 -6.64
C TYR A 246 5.25 14.59 -7.21
N ARG A 247 5.12 14.93 -8.50
CA ARG A 247 6.03 15.81 -9.26
C ARG A 247 5.25 16.86 -10.05
N CYS A 248 4.24 17.45 -9.42
CA CYS A 248 3.33 18.40 -10.06
C CYS A 248 2.93 19.61 -9.21
N PHE A 249 3.39 19.71 -7.96
CA PHE A 249 2.86 20.68 -6.99
C PHE A 249 3.84 21.77 -6.56
N THR A 250 5.11 21.69 -6.98
CA THR A 250 6.13 22.68 -6.64
C THR A 250 6.54 23.51 -7.86
N GLN A 251 7.17 24.66 -7.62
CA GLN A 251 7.77 25.46 -8.71
C GLN A 251 8.89 24.71 -9.41
N ASP A 252 9.70 23.95 -8.66
CA ASP A 252 10.79 23.14 -9.22
C ASP A 252 10.29 22.04 -10.16
N ASP A 253 9.09 21.48 -9.90
CA ASP A 253 8.48 20.52 -10.81
C ASP A 253 8.18 21.14 -12.18
N ALA A 254 7.69 22.38 -12.21
CA ALA A 254 7.35 23.10 -13.45
C ALA A 254 8.55 23.34 -14.37
N HIS A 255 9.78 23.19 -13.86
CA HIS A 255 11.03 23.38 -14.61
C HIS A 255 11.71 22.07 -15.02
N LYS A 256 11.08 20.92 -14.76
CA LYS A 256 11.63 19.59 -15.09
C LYS A 256 10.71 18.84 -16.06
N SER A 257 11.28 18.29 -17.12
CA SER A 257 10.57 17.37 -18.03
C SER A 257 10.35 16.00 -17.40
N GLY A 258 9.49 15.18 -18.02
CA GLY A 258 9.31 13.78 -17.60
C GLY A 258 10.61 12.98 -17.60
N ASP A 259 11.52 13.21 -18.57
CA ASP A 259 12.83 12.54 -18.59
C ASP A 259 13.75 12.99 -17.45
N GLN A 260 13.70 14.28 -17.08
CA GLN A 260 14.49 14.78 -15.97
C GLN A 260 14.00 14.21 -14.64
N HIS A 261 12.68 14.15 -14.43
CA HIS A 261 12.12 13.47 -13.27
C HIS A 261 12.45 11.98 -13.24
N ALA A 262 12.33 11.28 -14.37
CA ALA A 262 12.72 9.88 -14.50
C ALA A 262 14.21 9.67 -14.23
N GLY A 263 15.06 10.59 -14.71
CA GLY A 263 16.49 10.61 -14.46
C GLY A 263 16.80 10.72 -12.97
N THR A 264 16.16 11.66 -12.26
CA THR A 264 16.30 11.78 -10.79
C THR A 264 15.89 10.50 -10.08
N LEU A 265 14.80 9.84 -10.46
CA LEU A 265 14.37 8.59 -9.82
C LEU A 265 15.31 7.41 -10.08
N ARG A 266 16.02 7.42 -11.22
CA ARG A 266 17.02 6.40 -11.58
C ARG A 266 18.40 6.69 -11.02
N ASP A 267 18.62 7.92 -10.57
CA ASP A 267 19.89 8.36 -10.02
C ASP A 267 20.24 7.60 -8.72
N ALA A 268 21.54 7.40 -8.50
CA ALA A 268 22.04 6.65 -7.36
C ALA A 268 21.69 7.32 -6.03
N ASP A 269 21.65 8.65 -5.97
CA ASP A 269 21.36 9.39 -4.73
C ASP A 269 19.90 9.21 -4.33
N GLN A 270 18.96 9.34 -5.28
CA GLN A 270 17.54 9.15 -4.99
C GLN A 270 17.23 7.69 -4.64
N MET A 271 17.86 6.73 -5.34
CA MET A 271 17.77 5.32 -5.00
C MET A 271 18.30 5.04 -3.59
N SER A 272 19.43 5.66 -3.22
CA SER A 272 20.02 5.56 -1.89
C SER A 272 19.11 6.15 -0.83
N TRP A 273 18.49 7.31 -1.07
CA TRP A 273 17.55 7.94 -0.16
C TRP A 273 16.34 7.04 0.13
N PHE A 274 15.75 6.43 -0.91
CA PHE A 274 14.64 5.49 -0.75
C PHE A 274 15.06 4.23 0.00
N SER A 275 16.25 3.70 -0.32
CA SER A 275 16.79 2.51 0.33
C SER A 275 17.11 2.76 1.80
N GLU A 276 17.64 3.94 2.14
CA GLU A 276 17.89 4.36 3.52
C GLU A 276 16.59 4.44 4.31
N ALA A 277 15.57 5.13 3.77
CA ALA A 277 14.25 5.19 4.40
C ALA A 277 13.65 3.80 4.62
N ALA A 278 13.67 2.94 3.60
CA ALA A 278 13.20 1.56 3.71
C ALA A 278 13.98 0.78 4.78
N ASN A 279 15.31 0.89 4.81
CA ASN A 279 16.15 0.21 5.80
C ASN A 279 15.84 0.67 7.22
N LYS A 280 15.63 1.98 7.44
CA LYS A 280 15.27 2.54 8.75
C LYS A 280 13.98 1.93 9.30
N CYS A 281 13.02 1.59 8.45
CA CYS A 281 11.79 0.89 8.83
C CYS A 281 11.78 -0.62 8.50
N ARG A 282 12.94 -1.27 8.36
CA ARG A 282 13.07 -2.73 8.09
C ARG A 282 12.32 -3.22 6.84
N GLY A 283 12.32 -2.42 5.78
CA GLY A 283 11.61 -2.69 4.53
C GLY A 283 10.10 -2.41 4.58
N ASN A 284 9.57 -1.91 5.70
CA ASN A 284 8.17 -1.54 5.85
C ASN A 284 7.87 -0.14 5.28
N LEU A 285 8.28 0.13 4.04
CA LEU A 285 8.01 1.39 3.32
C LEU A 285 7.14 1.09 2.09
N VAL A 286 6.08 1.86 1.89
CA VAL A 286 5.25 1.81 0.69
C VAL A 286 5.10 3.19 0.06
N VAL A 287 4.70 3.23 -1.21
CA VAL A 287 4.26 4.47 -1.87
C VAL A 287 2.74 4.39 -2.11
N ALA A 288 1.91 4.76 -1.13
CA ALA A 288 0.46 4.56 -1.25
C ALA A 288 -0.26 5.65 -2.04
N GLU A 289 0.44 6.70 -2.43
CA GLU A 289 -0.02 7.59 -3.49
C GLU A 289 1.11 8.05 -4.41
N PHE A 290 0.89 7.85 -5.71
CA PHE A 290 1.66 8.45 -6.80
C PHE A 290 0.78 8.52 -8.04
N SER A 291 1.16 9.34 -9.02
CA SER A 291 0.42 9.42 -10.29
C SER A 291 1.36 9.53 -11.49
N ALA A 292 0.80 9.53 -12.70
CA ALA A 292 1.54 9.83 -13.92
C ALA A 292 1.49 11.33 -14.26
N ALA A 293 0.90 12.15 -13.38
CA ALA A 293 0.80 13.58 -13.59
C ALA A 293 2.17 14.25 -13.44
N LEU A 294 2.42 15.20 -14.33
CA LEU A 294 3.52 16.13 -14.28
C LEU A 294 2.93 17.54 -14.18
N ASN A 295 3.71 18.49 -13.67
CA ASN A 295 3.27 19.88 -13.64
C ASN A 295 2.93 20.35 -15.07
N PRO A 296 1.88 21.16 -15.30
CA PRO A 296 1.59 21.71 -16.63
C PRO A 296 2.77 22.45 -17.27
N GLY A 297 3.62 23.09 -16.46
CA GLY A 297 4.86 23.73 -16.91
C GLY A 297 5.90 22.75 -17.48
N SER A 298 5.90 21.48 -17.04
CA SER A 298 6.74 20.41 -17.58
C SER A 298 6.29 19.93 -18.96
N MET A 299 5.03 20.17 -19.32
CA MET A 299 4.37 19.57 -20.47
C MET A 299 4.57 20.45 -21.71
N HIS A 300 5.65 20.19 -22.44
CA HIS A 300 5.94 20.85 -23.72
C HIS A 300 5.80 19.87 -24.89
N GLY A 301 5.59 20.41 -26.10
CA GLY A 301 5.40 19.62 -27.31
C GLY A 301 3.94 19.19 -27.53
N ASP A 302 3.73 18.35 -28.55
CA ASP A 302 2.42 17.81 -28.87
C ASP A 302 1.96 16.76 -27.84
N ALA A 303 0.70 16.30 -27.97
CA ALA A 303 0.12 15.34 -27.05
C ALA A 303 0.90 14.00 -26.99
N GLY A 304 1.50 13.57 -28.10
CA GLY A 304 2.28 12.33 -28.13
C GLY A 304 3.58 12.45 -27.35
N GLU A 305 4.28 13.58 -27.47
CA GLU A 305 5.48 13.87 -26.67
C GLU A 305 5.16 14.00 -25.18
N GLN A 306 4.04 14.67 -24.86
CA GLN A 306 3.54 14.77 -23.50
C GLN A 306 3.27 13.39 -22.87
N ASP A 307 2.64 12.48 -23.62
CA ASP A 307 2.37 11.12 -23.14
C ASP A 307 3.66 10.28 -23.05
N ARG A 308 4.63 10.50 -23.94
CA ARG A 308 5.96 9.87 -23.83
C ARG A 308 6.68 10.30 -22.55
N GLN A 309 6.63 11.58 -22.19
CA GLN A 309 7.22 12.10 -20.95
C GLN A 309 6.56 11.50 -19.71
N ARG A 310 5.22 11.42 -19.68
CA ARG A 310 4.50 10.74 -18.60
C ARG A 310 4.89 9.27 -18.50
N ARG A 311 4.97 8.57 -19.64
CA ARG A 311 5.33 7.14 -19.70
C ARG A 311 6.73 6.88 -19.14
N VAL A 312 7.72 7.68 -19.51
CA VAL A 312 9.10 7.49 -19.03
C VAL A 312 9.22 7.75 -17.53
N PHE A 313 8.48 8.75 -17.02
CA PHE A 313 8.38 9.07 -15.60
C PHE A 313 7.67 7.97 -14.80
N ALA A 314 6.47 7.58 -15.22
CA ALA A 314 5.69 6.50 -14.63
C ALA A 314 6.49 5.18 -14.57
N ARG A 315 7.24 4.86 -15.62
CA ARG A 315 8.09 3.67 -15.63
C ARG A 315 9.20 3.74 -14.57
N ALA A 316 9.88 4.88 -14.45
CA ALA A 316 10.92 5.06 -13.45
C ALA A 316 10.39 4.96 -12.01
N GLN A 317 9.18 5.48 -11.76
CA GLN A 317 8.48 5.31 -10.48
C GLN A 317 8.25 3.83 -10.16
N LEU A 318 7.60 3.09 -11.07
CA LEU A 318 7.32 1.66 -10.85
C LEU A 318 8.59 0.83 -10.65
N ASP A 319 9.65 1.08 -11.42
CA ASP A 319 10.92 0.37 -11.27
C ASP A 319 11.55 0.61 -9.88
N LEU A 320 11.50 1.84 -9.37
CA LEU A 320 11.95 2.18 -8.03
C LEU A 320 11.12 1.48 -6.95
N TYR A 321 9.79 1.56 -7.03
CA TYR A 321 8.90 1.00 -6.01
C TYR A 321 8.92 -0.54 -6.00
N GLU A 322 9.01 -1.17 -7.17
CA GLU A 322 9.17 -2.63 -7.28
C GLU A 322 10.49 -3.10 -6.66
N ARG A 323 11.53 -2.27 -6.71
CA ARG A 323 12.83 -2.59 -6.12
C ARG A 323 12.91 -2.39 -4.61
N VAL A 324 12.36 -1.28 -4.09
CA VAL A 324 12.66 -0.84 -2.72
C VAL A 324 11.49 -0.99 -1.74
N CYS A 325 10.25 -0.85 -2.21
CA CYS A 325 9.08 -0.73 -1.34
C CYS A 325 8.37 -2.07 -1.10
N GLY A 326 7.61 -2.21 -0.01
CA GLY A 326 6.68 -3.34 0.20
C GLY A 326 5.47 -3.30 -0.74
N GLY A 327 5.22 -2.15 -1.37
CA GLY A 327 4.15 -1.98 -2.34
C GLY A 327 3.93 -0.54 -2.76
N TRP A 328 2.96 -0.34 -3.64
CA TRP A 328 2.57 0.96 -4.18
C TRP A 328 1.08 1.01 -4.56
N TRP A 329 0.48 2.21 -4.55
CA TRP A 329 -0.88 2.44 -5.00
C TRP A 329 -0.98 3.70 -5.88
N PHE A 330 -1.45 3.53 -7.12
CA PHE A 330 -1.66 4.66 -8.02
C PHE A 330 -2.86 5.50 -7.55
N TRP A 331 -2.72 6.83 -7.54
CA TRP A 331 -3.80 7.78 -7.30
C TRP A 331 -4.29 8.36 -8.64
N THR A 332 -5.46 7.98 -9.15
CA THR A 332 -6.52 7.09 -8.64
C THR A 332 -7.06 6.17 -9.75
N LEU A 333 -7.94 5.21 -9.43
CA LEU A 333 -8.49 4.27 -10.42
C LEU A 333 -9.20 4.98 -11.58
N LYS A 334 -10.09 5.93 -11.26
CA LYS A 334 -10.88 6.65 -12.25
C LYS A 334 -11.36 8.02 -11.77
N LYS A 335 -11.74 8.85 -12.74
CA LYS A 335 -12.44 10.13 -12.55
C LYS A 335 -13.84 10.06 -13.18
N GLY A 336 -14.72 10.93 -12.70
CA GLY A 336 -16.14 10.93 -13.09
C GLY A 336 -16.38 11.64 -14.42
N GLN A 337 -15.52 12.59 -14.78
CA GLN A 337 -15.61 13.37 -16.01
C GLN A 337 -14.23 13.78 -16.51
N GLY A 338 -14.13 13.97 -17.84
CA GLY A 338 -12.92 14.40 -18.51
C GLY A 338 -11.88 13.31 -18.66
N TRP A 339 -11.09 13.41 -19.72
CA TRP A 339 -9.90 12.59 -19.92
C TRP A 339 -8.76 13.11 -19.05
N ASP A 340 -8.08 12.23 -18.32
CA ASP A 340 -6.95 12.60 -17.48
C ASP A 340 -5.96 11.44 -17.30
N ALA A 341 -5.10 11.23 -18.29
CA ALA A 341 -4.07 10.20 -18.22
C ALA A 341 -2.95 10.47 -17.18
N GLY A 342 -2.99 11.61 -16.48
CA GLY A 342 -2.11 11.88 -15.35
C GLY A 342 -2.61 11.26 -14.05
N TRP A 343 -3.92 11.36 -13.80
CA TRP A 343 -4.56 10.99 -12.53
C TRP A 343 -5.58 9.85 -12.60
N CYS A 344 -6.03 9.46 -13.79
CA CYS A 344 -6.96 8.35 -14.00
C CYS A 344 -6.20 7.13 -14.52
N LEU A 345 -6.08 6.08 -13.70
CA LEU A 345 -5.34 4.87 -14.09
C LEU A 345 -5.92 4.22 -15.36
N LYS A 346 -7.25 4.24 -15.51
CA LYS A 346 -7.91 3.72 -16.72
C LYS A 346 -7.49 4.48 -17.98
N ASP A 347 -7.43 5.81 -17.92
CA ASP A 347 -7.01 6.65 -19.04
C ASP A 347 -5.50 6.50 -19.30
N ALA A 348 -4.70 6.48 -18.24
CA ALA A 348 -3.25 6.28 -18.32
C ALA A 348 -2.89 4.91 -18.92
N THR A 349 -3.68 3.87 -18.61
CA THR A 349 -3.53 2.55 -19.22
C THR A 349 -3.95 2.56 -20.68
N THR A 350 -5.07 3.22 -21.02
CA THR A 350 -5.56 3.34 -22.39
C THR A 350 -4.58 4.11 -23.29
N SER A 351 -3.85 5.07 -22.71
CA SER A 351 -2.80 5.87 -23.39
C SER A 351 -1.43 5.19 -23.42
N GLU A 352 -1.33 3.97 -22.88
CA GLU A 352 -0.07 3.24 -22.72
C GLU A 352 0.98 4.00 -21.90
N ILE A 353 0.58 4.96 -21.06
CA ILE A 353 1.45 5.67 -20.12
C ILE A 353 1.77 4.74 -18.94
N MET A 354 0.73 4.08 -18.43
CA MET A 354 0.84 3.04 -17.41
C MET A 354 0.76 1.65 -18.07
N PRO A 355 1.44 0.62 -17.52
CA PRO A 355 1.37 -0.73 -18.04
C PRO A 355 -0.06 -1.30 -18.09
N ASN A 356 -0.36 -2.11 -19.11
CA ASN A 356 -1.64 -2.81 -19.21
C ASN A 356 -1.75 -4.04 -18.28
N ALA A 357 -0.64 -4.48 -17.67
CA ALA A 357 -0.63 -5.54 -16.67
C ALA A 357 0.48 -5.30 -15.65
N TYR A 358 0.24 -5.74 -14.41
CA TYR A 358 1.12 -5.59 -13.27
C TYR A 358 1.45 -6.95 -12.67
N GLY A 359 2.70 -7.11 -12.24
CA GLY A 359 3.20 -8.39 -11.75
C GLY A 359 3.18 -9.48 -12.83
N THR A 360 3.33 -10.72 -12.38
CA THR A 360 3.48 -11.88 -13.25
C THR A 360 2.21 -12.69 -13.28
N LYS A 361 1.63 -12.90 -14.46
CA LYS A 361 0.43 -13.74 -14.63
C LYS A 361 0.69 -15.14 -14.10
N ARG A 362 -0.31 -15.71 -13.44
CA ARG A 362 -0.25 -17.09 -12.99
C ARG A 362 -0.17 -18.02 -14.20
N ALA A 363 0.74 -18.98 -14.13
CA ALA A 363 0.80 -20.11 -15.04
C ALA A 363 0.47 -21.38 -14.24
N ASP A 364 -0.33 -22.29 -14.82
CA ASP A 364 -0.79 -23.52 -14.15
C ASP A 364 0.35 -24.50 -13.83
N HIS A 365 1.55 -24.26 -14.37
CA HIS A 365 2.70 -25.15 -14.30
C HIS A 365 3.77 -24.74 -13.27
N ILE A 366 3.55 -23.70 -12.45
CA ILE A 366 4.50 -23.36 -11.38
C ILE A 366 4.43 -24.44 -10.29
N GLN A 367 5.49 -25.23 -10.18
CA GLN A 367 5.60 -26.33 -9.21
C GLN A 367 6.91 -26.25 -8.44
N PRO A 368 6.92 -26.59 -7.13
CA PRO A 368 8.15 -26.69 -6.35
C PRO A 368 9.09 -27.75 -6.95
N ASP A 369 10.31 -27.34 -7.29
CA ASP A 369 11.38 -28.24 -7.73
C ASP A 369 12.38 -28.46 -6.61
N VAL A 370 12.24 -29.59 -5.91
CA VAL A 370 13.10 -29.97 -4.78
C VAL A 370 14.54 -30.14 -5.24
N ALA A 371 14.79 -30.77 -6.38
CA ALA A 371 16.15 -31.02 -6.87
C ALA A 371 16.86 -29.69 -7.18
N ARG A 372 16.13 -28.74 -7.75
CA ARG A 372 16.63 -27.38 -8.00
C ARG A 372 16.88 -26.62 -6.71
N ARG A 373 15.97 -26.69 -5.73
CA ARG A 373 16.19 -26.12 -4.40
C ARG A 373 17.49 -26.64 -3.78
N GLU A 374 17.70 -27.95 -3.77
CA GLU A 374 18.89 -28.55 -3.16
C GLU A 374 20.18 -28.13 -3.87
N ARG A 375 20.19 -28.04 -5.21
CA ARG A 375 21.33 -27.50 -5.96
C ARG A 375 21.62 -26.04 -5.63
N ALA A 376 20.58 -25.19 -5.59
CA ALA A 376 20.72 -23.78 -5.26
C ALA A 376 21.20 -23.58 -3.82
N LYS A 377 20.63 -24.34 -2.87
CA LYS A 377 21.03 -24.33 -1.46
C LYS A 377 22.49 -24.77 -1.28
N ALA A 378 22.90 -25.86 -1.91
CA ALA A 378 24.26 -26.38 -1.81
C ALA A 378 25.29 -25.36 -2.32
N LYS A 379 25.00 -24.71 -3.46
CA LYS A 379 25.84 -23.64 -4.01
C LYS A 379 25.93 -22.45 -3.05
N ALA A 380 24.79 -21.93 -2.59
CA ALA A 380 24.73 -20.78 -1.70
C ALA A 380 25.42 -21.04 -0.35
N LEU A 381 25.22 -22.24 0.21
CA LEU A 381 25.88 -22.67 1.45
C LEU A 381 27.40 -22.77 1.27
N GLN A 382 27.87 -23.32 0.16
CA GLN A 382 29.30 -23.40 -0.13
C GLN A 382 29.93 -21.99 -0.22
N GLU A 383 29.28 -21.05 -0.91
CA GLU A 383 29.73 -19.67 -1.03
C GLU A 383 29.75 -18.97 0.34
N HIS A 384 28.67 -19.11 1.12
CA HIS A 384 28.55 -18.56 2.48
C HIS A 384 29.65 -19.11 3.41
N THR A 385 29.79 -20.44 3.49
CA THR A 385 30.79 -21.08 4.36
C THR A 385 32.22 -20.73 3.95
N SER A 386 32.51 -20.66 2.64
CA SER A 386 33.85 -20.30 2.15
C SER A 386 34.21 -18.87 2.55
N TYR A 387 33.25 -17.94 2.41
CA TYR A 387 33.46 -16.53 2.75
C TYR A 387 33.69 -16.33 4.26
N TRP A 388 32.86 -16.93 5.11
CA TRP A 388 32.90 -16.70 6.55
C TRP A 388 33.97 -17.52 7.28
N SER A 389 34.18 -18.78 6.89
CA SER A 389 35.26 -19.59 7.48
C SER A 389 36.64 -19.00 7.22
N GLY A 390 36.82 -18.28 6.09
CA GLY A 390 38.05 -17.57 5.76
C GLY A 390 38.32 -16.33 6.62
N ARG A 391 37.37 -15.86 7.44
CA ARG A 391 37.46 -14.63 8.24
C ARG A 391 37.70 -14.86 9.73
N GLY A 392 37.68 -16.12 10.18
CA GLY A 392 37.82 -16.50 11.58
C GLY A 392 36.56 -16.18 12.40
N GLY A 393 36.11 -17.13 13.22
CA GLY A 393 34.91 -16.99 14.03
C GLY A 393 34.25 -18.33 14.36
N ASN A 394 33.31 -18.31 15.30
CA ASN A 394 32.47 -19.45 15.64
C ASN A 394 31.13 -19.30 14.93
N TYR A 395 30.95 -20.05 13.85
CA TYR A 395 29.79 -19.99 12.97
C TYR A 395 28.89 -21.20 13.15
N GLU A 396 27.61 -21.04 12.86
CA GLU A 396 26.59 -22.09 12.91
C GLU A 396 26.00 -22.30 11.52
N HIS A 397 26.84 -22.48 10.48
CA HIS A 397 26.47 -22.56 9.04
C HIS A 397 25.25 -23.43 8.71
N TRP A 398 24.92 -24.41 9.57
CA TRP A 398 23.68 -25.19 9.49
C TRP A 398 22.42 -24.31 9.56
N ARG A 399 22.44 -23.19 10.30
CA ARG A 399 21.39 -22.17 10.35
C ARG A 399 21.17 -21.52 8.99
N PHE A 400 22.24 -21.22 8.25
CA PHE A 400 22.12 -20.73 6.88
C PHE A 400 21.39 -21.73 5.98
N SER A 401 21.77 -23.01 6.06
CA SER A 401 21.10 -24.07 5.30
C SER A 401 19.61 -24.18 5.66
N ASP A 402 19.28 -24.16 6.95
CA ASP A 402 17.90 -24.20 7.43
C ASP A 402 17.09 -22.98 6.97
N GLY A 403 17.70 -21.79 7.07
CA GLY A 403 17.13 -20.54 6.59
C GLY A 403 16.83 -20.60 5.10
N PHE A 404 17.80 -21.03 4.27
CA PHE A 404 17.64 -21.14 2.83
C PHE A 404 16.46 -22.04 2.45
N GLN A 405 16.35 -23.20 3.08
CA GLN A 405 15.24 -24.10 2.83
C GLN A 405 13.90 -23.47 3.23
N GLN A 406 13.82 -22.86 4.42
CA GLN A 406 12.61 -22.19 4.89
C GLN A 406 12.20 -21.05 3.96
N GLY A 407 13.15 -20.20 3.54
CA GLY A 407 12.89 -19.09 2.63
C GLY A 407 12.41 -19.54 1.25
N TRP A 408 12.96 -20.64 0.73
CA TRP A 408 12.49 -21.23 -0.52
C TRP A 408 11.05 -21.74 -0.40
N ASP A 409 10.77 -22.52 0.64
CA ASP A 409 9.43 -23.09 0.88
C ASP A 409 8.40 -21.98 1.13
N ASP A 410 8.79 -20.93 1.86
CA ASP A 410 7.97 -19.73 2.08
C ASP A 410 7.72 -18.96 0.78
N ALA A 411 8.69 -18.84 -0.13
CA ALA A 411 8.42 -18.20 -1.41
C ALA A 411 7.34 -18.96 -2.20
N TYR A 412 7.41 -20.30 -2.23
CA TYR A 412 6.38 -21.12 -2.90
C TYR A 412 5.00 -21.02 -2.23
N LEU A 413 4.94 -20.77 -0.92
CA LEU A 413 3.68 -20.46 -0.22
C LEU A 413 2.94 -19.28 -0.86
N PHE A 414 3.67 -18.22 -1.26
CA PHE A 414 3.12 -17.04 -1.91
C PHE A 414 2.90 -17.26 -3.41
N LEU A 415 3.89 -17.83 -4.09
CA LEU A 415 3.84 -18.04 -5.54
C LEU A 415 2.66 -18.94 -5.95
N MET A 416 2.34 -19.93 -5.13
CA MET A 416 1.22 -20.86 -5.35
C MET A 416 -0.11 -20.40 -4.75
N PHE A 417 -0.16 -19.25 -4.06
CA PHE A 417 -1.39 -18.76 -3.45
C PHE A 417 -2.48 -18.58 -4.51
N GLY A 418 -3.60 -19.30 -4.43
CA GLY A 418 -4.56 -19.44 -5.55
C GLY A 418 -5.54 -18.28 -5.76
N GLU A 419 -5.59 -17.28 -4.89
CA GLU A 419 -6.51 -16.15 -5.05
C GLU A 419 -5.88 -15.03 -5.92
N GLY A 420 -6.61 -14.58 -6.94
CA GLY A 420 -6.16 -13.54 -7.89
C GLY A 420 -5.51 -14.10 -9.17
N THR A 421 -5.30 -13.21 -10.14
CA THR A 421 -4.85 -13.54 -11.51
C THR A 421 -3.33 -13.58 -11.68
N THR A 422 -2.58 -13.04 -10.73
CA THR A 422 -1.12 -12.97 -10.72
C THR A 422 -0.54 -13.76 -9.56
N ILE A 423 0.72 -14.15 -9.69
CA ILE A 423 1.46 -14.77 -8.59
C ILE A 423 1.65 -13.76 -7.46
N SER A 424 1.55 -14.22 -6.21
CA SER A 424 1.90 -13.39 -5.06
C SER A 424 3.38 -13.57 -4.73
N GLU A 425 4.02 -12.48 -4.32
CA GLU A 425 5.43 -12.45 -3.92
C GLU A 425 5.53 -11.80 -2.55
N ILE A 426 6.50 -12.19 -1.72
CA ILE A 426 6.72 -11.55 -0.41
C ILE A 426 7.13 -10.07 -0.59
N GLY A 427 6.33 -9.13 -0.12
CA GLY A 427 6.59 -7.69 -0.21
C GLY A 427 7.29 -7.15 1.03
N PHE A 428 6.82 -7.54 2.21
CA PHE A 428 7.36 -7.10 3.50
C PHE A 428 8.39 -8.11 4.03
N GLN A 429 9.48 -8.28 3.27
CA GLN A 429 10.48 -9.31 3.53
C GLN A 429 11.16 -9.15 4.89
N GLY A 430 11.47 -7.92 5.34
CA GLY A 430 12.10 -7.70 6.64
C GLY A 430 11.21 -8.15 7.82
N GLU A 431 9.90 -7.85 7.77
CA GLU A 431 8.96 -8.33 8.78
C GLU A 431 8.75 -9.85 8.69
N TRP A 432 8.72 -10.41 7.46
CA TRP A 432 8.64 -11.86 7.26
C TRP A 432 9.84 -12.58 7.87
N THR A 433 11.05 -12.10 7.59
CA THR A 433 12.30 -12.62 8.13
C THR A 433 12.31 -12.56 9.65
N LYS A 434 11.90 -11.43 10.24
CA LYS A 434 11.77 -11.29 11.70
C LYS A 434 10.82 -12.33 12.31
N MET A 435 9.62 -12.48 11.74
CA MET A 435 8.65 -13.48 12.21
C MET A 435 9.24 -14.90 12.14
N ARG A 436 9.90 -15.25 11.03
CA ARG A 436 10.53 -16.57 10.86
C ARG A 436 11.71 -16.80 11.81
N ARG A 437 12.53 -15.76 12.03
CA ARG A 437 13.64 -15.79 12.98
C ARG A 437 13.15 -16.10 14.40
N GLU A 438 12.07 -15.44 14.85
CA GLU A 438 11.48 -15.67 16.17
C GLU A 438 10.95 -17.10 16.32
N GLN A 439 10.20 -17.60 15.32
CA GLN A 439 9.71 -18.98 15.28
C GLN A 439 10.86 -20.00 15.32
N TYR A 440 11.89 -19.77 14.51
CA TYR A 440 13.06 -20.64 14.42
C TYR A 440 13.86 -20.67 15.72
N GLY A 441 14.10 -19.51 16.33
CA GLY A 441 14.79 -19.40 17.63
C GLY A 441 14.04 -20.11 18.76
N GLY A 442 12.70 -20.06 18.76
CA GLY A 442 11.87 -20.81 19.71
C GLY A 442 11.96 -22.33 19.54
N GLN A 443 12.25 -22.82 18.34
CA GLN A 443 12.33 -24.26 18.03
C GLN A 443 13.74 -24.84 18.18
N LYS A 444 14.76 -24.12 17.71
CA LYS A 444 16.16 -24.59 17.63
C LYS A 444 17.14 -23.83 18.53
N GLY A 445 16.63 -22.94 19.37
CA GLY A 445 17.43 -22.09 20.25
C GLY A 445 18.03 -20.88 19.52
N SER A 446 18.15 -19.79 20.26
CA SER A 446 18.73 -18.53 19.77
C SER A 446 20.21 -18.42 20.12
N SER A 447 20.98 -17.78 19.24
CA SER A 447 22.41 -17.49 19.44
C SER A 447 22.78 -16.15 18.80
N SER A 448 24.04 -15.74 18.93
CA SER A 448 24.59 -14.59 18.19
C SER A 448 24.66 -14.82 16.67
N ASN A 449 24.49 -16.06 16.19
CA ASN A 449 24.57 -16.41 14.77
C ASN A 449 23.20 -16.54 14.08
N MET A 450 22.12 -16.02 14.70
CA MET A 450 20.80 -15.99 14.05
C MET A 450 20.79 -15.23 12.71
N TRP A 451 21.75 -14.34 12.49
CA TRP A 451 21.93 -13.66 11.20
C TRP A 451 22.23 -14.63 10.05
N GLU A 452 22.82 -15.81 10.31
CA GLU A 452 23.06 -16.83 9.28
C GLU A 452 21.74 -17.42 8.77
N PHE A 453 20.77 -17.64 9.67
CA PHE A 453 19.43 -18.07 9.30
C PHE A 453 18.74 -17.02 8.42
N ASP A 454 18.78 -15.74 8.82
CA ASP A 454 18.20 -14.66 8.04
C ASP A 454 18.83 -14.56 6.64
N ASN A 455 20.16 -14.62 6.57
CA ASN A 455 20.87 -14.56 5.30
C ASN A 455 20.52 -15.76 4.40
N GLY A 456 20.40 -16.95 4.99
CA GLY A 456 19.90 -18.13 4.29
C GLY A 456 18.48 -17.89 3.75
N LEU A 457 17.57 -17.43 4.61
CA LEU A 457 16.16 -17.20 4.28
C LEU A 457 15.97 -16.21 3.13
N GLU A 458 16.67 -15.08 3.16
CA GLU A 458 16.63 -14.09 2.09
C GLU A 458 17.14 -14.64 0.75
N GLN A 459 18.20 -15.46 0.79
CA GLN A 459 18.73 -16.11 -0.41
C GLN A 459 17.81 -17.23 -0.91
N GLY A 460 17.16 -17.98 -0.02
CA GLY A 460 16.16 -18.98 -0.36
C GLY A 460 14.95 -18.37 -1.09
N ILE A 461 14.43 -17.25 -0.58
CA ILE A 461 13.33 -16.49 -1.22
C ILE A 461 13.75 -16.04 -2.62
N SER A 462 14.95 -15.47 -2.74
CA SER A 462 15.48 -14.97 -4.01
C SER A 462 15.70 -16.09 -5.03
N GLY A 463 16.26 -17.22 -4.59
CA GLY A 463 16.48 -18.40 -5.43
C GLY A 463 15.18 -19.01 -5.96
N ALA A 464 14.13 -19.06 -5.14
CA ALA A 464 12.81 -19.55 -5.56
C ALA A 464 12.17 -18.63 -6.62
N ARG A 465 12.27 -17.30 -6.45
CA ARG A 465 11.80 -16.33 -7.45
C ARG A 465 12.50 -16.49 -8.79
N GLN A 466 13.83 -16.57 -8.77
CA GLN A 466 14.62 -16.80 -9.97
C GLN A 466 14.22 -18.13 -10.64
N ALA A 467 13.94 -19.17 -9.84
CA ALA A 467 13.52 -20.44 -10.37
C ALA A 467 12.21 -20.38 -11.15
N VAL A 468 11.22 -19.66 -10.63
CA VAL A 468 9.94 -19.46 -11.32
C VAL A 468 10.13 -18.61 -12.58
N GLN A 469 10.93 -17.54 -12.53
CA GLN A 469 11.20 -16.72 -13.71
C GLN A 469 11.80 -17.56 -14.85
N GLU A 470 12.79 -18.41 -14.55
CA GLU A 470 13.39 -19.30 -15.56
C GLU A 470 12.42 -20.36 -16.08
N GLN A 471 11.57 -20.95 -15.22
CA GLN A 471 10.50 -21.86 -15.65
C GLN A 471 9.53 -21.18 -16.62
N MET A 472 9.14 -19.94 -16.33
CA MET A 472 8.22 -19.18 -17.18
C MET A 472 8.86 -18.78 -18.51
N HIS A 473 10.14 -18.43 -18.52
CA HIS A 473 10.87 -18.15 -19.76
C HIS A 473 11.01 -19.40 -20.64
N ALA A 474 11.26 -20.58 -20.07
CA ALA A 474 11.34 -21.82 -20.86
C ALA A 474 10.01 -22.11 -21.60
N LEU A 475 8.88 -21.96 -20.90
CA LEU A 475 7.55 -22.17 -21.47
C LEU A 475 7.21 -21.20 -22.62
N SER A 476 7.70 -19.96 -22.57
CA SER A 476 7.45 -19.00 -23.65
C SER A 476 8.25 -19.29 -24.93
N HIS A 477 9.36 -20.03 -24.84
CA HIS A 477 10.17 -20.41 -26.00
C HIS A 477 9.61 -21.65 -26.69
N ASP A 478 9.06 -22.62 -25.94
CA ASP A 478 8.45 -23.82 -26.52
C ASP A 478 7.18 -23.52 -27.32
N HIS A 479 6.44 -22.46 -26.97
CA HIS A 479 5.25 -22.00 -27.71
C HIS A 479 5.56 -21.14 -28.95
N ALA A 480 6.79 -20.65 -29.12
CA ALA A 480 7.22 -19.93 -30.32
C ALA A 480 7.84 -20.86 -31.39
N ALA A 481 8.04 -22.14 -31.06
CA ALA A 481 8.64 -23.16 -31.91
C ALA A 481 7.61 -24.12 -32.56
N ILE A 482 6.31 -23.83 -32.41
CA ILE A 482 5.17 -24.51 -33.06
C ILE A 482 4.42 -23.48 -33.89
#